data_AF-A0A329M015-F1
#
_entry.id   AF-A0A329M015-F1
#
_cell.length_a   1.000
_cell.length_b   1.000
_cell.length_c   1.000
_cell.angle_alpha   90.00
_cell.angle_beta   90.00
_cell.angle_gamma   90.00
#
_symmetry.space_group_name_H-M   'P 1'
#
loop_
_entity.id
_entity.type
_entity.pdbx_description
1 polymer ?
#
loop_
_entity_poly.entity_id
_entity_poly.type
_entity_poly.pdbx_seq_one_letter_code
_entity_poly.pdbx_strand_id
1 'polypeptide(L)'
;MKITYEIKTLKEFYELPMISKIGISLFLLSGLCFGGIIICKMFDIEISGFVKNDSLIFMPLIVSFISLFIAILFDKNRKKRVKIGPKRP
;
A
#
# COMPACT_ATOMS: atom_id res chain seq x y z
N MET A 1 10.96 -10.55 18.55
CA MET A 1 10.87 -9.10 18.26
C MET A 1 9.72 -8.86 17.29
N LYS A 2 8.86 -7.86 17.53
CA LYS A 2 7.80 -7.46 16.59
C LYS A 2 8.23 -6.11 16.01
N ILE A 3 8.50 -6.06 14.72
CA ILE A 3 8.81 -4.80 14.02
C ILE A 3 7.47 -4.25 13.55
N THR A 4 6.83 -3.42 14.38
CA THR A 4 5.60 -2.72 14.01
C THR A 4 5.95 -1.35 13.43
N TYR A 5 5.68 -1.18 12.13
CA TYR A 5 5.70 0.11 11.47
C TYR A 5 4.31 0.72 11.58
N GLU A 6 4.13 1.64 12.51
CA GLU A 6 2.85 2.35 12.71
C GLU A 6 3.09 3.83 12.48
N ILE A 7 2.40 4.41 11.49
CA ILE A 7 2.20 5.85 11.40
C ILE A 7 0.96 6.12 12.25
N LYS A 8 1.14 6.69 13.44
CA LYS A 8 0.04 6.87 14.40
C LYS A 8 -0.73 8.17 14.19
N THR A 9 -0.11 9.17 13.57
CA THR A 9 -0.69 10.52 13.43
C THR A 9 -0.50 11.12 12.04
N LEU A 10 -1.41 12.01 11.64
CA LEU A 10 -1.30 12.78 10.39
C LEU A 10 -0.02 13.62 10.33
N LYS A 11 0.45 14.16 11.46
CA LYS A 11 1.73 14.91 11.53
C LYS A 11 2.92 14.03 11.13
N GLU A 12 2.98 12.80 11.62
CA GLU A 12 4.01 11.83 11.24
C GLU A 12 3.97 11.50 9.74
N PHE A 13 2.79 11.52 9.13
CA PHE A 13 2.64 11.37 7.68
C PHE A 13 3.19 12.57 6.90
N TYR A 14 2.94 13.80 7.36
CA TYR A 14 3.50 15.00 6.73
C TYR A 14 5.03 15.08 6.82
N GLU A 15 5.63 14.52 7.87
CA GLU A 15 7.09 14.42 8.02
C GLU A 15 7.73 13.38 7.10
N LEU A 16 6.94 12.51 6.44
CA LEU A 16 7.49 11.55 5.50
C LEU A 16 8.10 12.26 4.28
N PRO A 17 9.19 11.71 3.72
CA PRO A 17 9.71 12.17 2.45
C PRO A 17 8.65 12.00 1.35
N MET A 18 8.68 12.91 0.38
CA MET A 18 7.69 12.98 -0.70
C MET A 18 7.53 11.64 -1.44
N ILE A 19 8.64 10.92 -1.64
CA ILE A 19 8.66 9.59 -2.27
C ILE A 19 7.82 8.57 -1.48
N SER A 20 7.92 8.57 -0.14
CA SER A 20 7.12 7.65 0.68
C SER A 20 5.63 8.00 0.66
N LYS A 21 5.28 9.29 0.60
CA LYS A 21 3.89 9.73 0.43
C LYS A 21 3.32 9.25 -0.91
N ILE A 22 4.09 9.39 -1.99
CA ILE A 22 3.71 8.89 -3.32
C ILE A 22 3.49 7.37 -3.28
N GLY A 23 4.38 6.61 -2.64
CA GLY A 23 4.22 5.16 -2.46
C GLY A 23 2.95 4.80 -1.68
N ILE A 24 2.63 5.51 -0.60
CA ILE A 24 1.40 5.27 0.17
C ILE A 24 0.15 5.63 -0.66
N SER A 25 0.18 6.73 -1.40
CA SER A 25 -0.93 7.13 -2.28
C SER A 25 -1.16 6.10 -3.39
N LEU A 26 -0.10 5.60 -4.04
CA LEU A 26 -0.17 4.55 -5.05
C LEU A 26 -0.68 3.22 -4.47
N PHE A 27 -0.25 2.87 -3.26
CA PHE A 27 -0.77 1.71 -2.53
C PHE A 27 -2.29 1.81 -2.30
N LEU A 28 -2.78 2.96 -1.85
CA LEU A 28 -4.22 3.18 -1.65
C LEU A 28 -4.99 3.13 -2.98
N LEU A 29 -4.49 3.80 -4.02
CA LEU A 29 -5.14 3.83 -5.33
C LEU A 29 -5.23 2.43 -5.95
N SER A 30 -4.14 1.65 -5.87
CA SER A 30 -4.12 0.27 -6.36
C SER A 30 -5.06 -0.64 -5.56
N GLY A 31 -5.19 -0.45 -4.25
CA GLY A 31 -6.17 -1.15 -3.43
C GLY A 31 -7.62 -0.85 -3.84
N LEU A 32 -7.93 0.42 -4.11
CA LEU A 32 -9.25 0.83 -4.62
C LEU A 32 -9.54 0.21 -5.99
N CYS A 33 -8.57 0.23 -6.92
CA CYS A 33 -8.71 -0.42 -8.22
C CYS A 33 -8.95 -1.92 -8.08
N PHE A 34 -8.20 -2.60 -7.20
CA PHE A 34 -8.38 -4.03 -6.97
C PHE A 34 -9.76 -4.35 -6.38
N GLY A 35 -10.21 -3.58 -5.38
CA GLY A 35 -11.56 -3.71 -4.84
C GLY A 35 -12.65 -3.48 -5.89
N GLY A 36 -12.48 -2.46 -6.74
CA GLY A 36 -13.37 -2.18 -7.86
C GLY A 36 -13.43 -3.34 -8.87
N ILE A 37 -12.29 -3.95 -9.20
CA ILE A 37 -12.23 -5.13 -10.07
C ILE A 37 -12.97 -6.32 -9.45
N ILE A 38 -12.79 -6.58 -8.14
CA ILE A 38 -13.51 -7.65 -7.43
C ILE A 38 -15.02 -7.41 -7.48
N ILE A 39 -15.46 -6.19 -7.16
CA ILE A 39 -16.89 -5.83 -7.19
C ILE A 39 -17.45 -6.03 -8.59
N CYS A 40 -16.77 -5.53 -9.62
CA CYS A 40 -17.25 -5.68 -10.99
C CYS A 40 -17.33 -7.15 -11.41
N LYS A 41 -16.38 -7.99 -10.99
CA LYS A 41 -16.42 -9.44 -11.23
C LYS A 41 -17.55 -10.14 -10.45
N MET A 42 -17.89 -9.68 -9.25
CA MET A 42 -19.01 -10.21 -8.47
C MET A 42 -20.38 -9.90 -9.09
N PHE A 43 -20.49 -8.79 -9.82
CA PHE A 43 -21.73 -8.33 -10.43
C PHE A 43 -21.77 -8.52 -11.96
N ASP A 44 -20.83 -9.28 -12.54
CA ASP A 44 -20.66 -9.48 -14.00
C ASP A 44 -20.69 -8.16 -14.80
N ILE A 45 -20.13 -7.10 -14.22
CA ILE A 45 -20.01 -5.79 -14.86
C ILE A 45 -18.76 -5.81 -15.75
N GLU A 46 -18.97 -5.76 -17.06
CA GLU A 46 -17.89 -5.66 -18.03
C GLU A 46 -17.23 -4.28 -17.98
N ILE A 47 -16.08 -4.18 -17.32
CA ILE A 47 -15.23 -2.98 -17.43
C ILE A 47 -14.38 -3.11 -18.71
N SER A 48 -14.70 -2.30 -19.71
CA SER A 48 -13.92 -2.19 -20.95
C SER A 48 -12.46 -1.82 -20.65
N GLY A 49 -11.53 -2.72 -20.98
CA GLY A 49 -10.08 -2.45 -21.01
C GLY A 49 -9.23 -3.15 -19.94
N PHE A 50 -9.79 -3.57 -18.80
CA PHE A 50 -9.00 -4.16 -17.70
C PHE A 50 -9.31 -5.65 -17.44
N VAL A 51 -10.58 -6.05 -17.56
CA VAL A 51 -11.04 -7.40 -17.16
C VAL A 51 -10.91 -8.42 -18.29
N LYS A 52 -10.71 -7.98 -19.53
CA LYS A 52 -10.66 -8.87 -20.70
C LYS A 52 -9.46 -9.83 -20.70
N ASN A 53 -8.42 -9.50 -19.95
CA ASN A 53 -7.29 -10.39 -19.69
C ASN A 53 -7.27 -10.71 -18.19
N ASP A 54 -7.67 -11.93 -17.81
CA ASP A 54 -7.61 -12.41 -16.41
C ASP A 54 -6.21 -12.24 -15.80
N SER A 55 -5.16 -12.16 -16.62
CA SER A 55 -3.78 -11.90 -16.18
C SER A 55 -3.58 -10.50 -15.57
N LEU A 56 -4.40 -9.51 -15.94
CA LEU A 56 -4.28 -8.13 -15.43
C LEU A 56 -4.97 -7.92 -14.08
N ILE A 57 -5.74 -8.90 -13.58
CA ILE A 57 -6.41 -8.82 -12.27
C ILE A 57 -5.39 -8.68 -11.13
N PHE A 58 -4.21 -9.27 -11.29
CA PHE A 58 -3.15 -9.22 -10.28
C PHE A 58 -2.24 -7.99 -10.40
N MET A 59 -2.35 -7.19 -11.47
CA MET A 59 -1.52 -6.00 -11.66
C MET A 59 -1.64 -4.96 -10.52
N PRO A 60 -2.85 -4.57 -10.07
CA PRO A 60 -2.99 -3.67 -8.94
C PRO A 60 -2.32 -4.22 -7.67
N LEU A 61 -2.34 -5.54 -7.47
CA LEU A 61 -1.73 -6.22 -6.34
C LEU A 61 -0.19 -6.09 -6.38
N ILE A 62 0.41 -6.28 -7.56
CA ILE A 62 1.85 -6.10 -7.76
C ILE A 62 2.26 -4.64 -7.55
N VAL A 63 1.50 -3.70 -8.13
CA VAL A 63 1.73 -2.25 -7.96
C VAL A 63 1.63 -1.86 -6.49
N SER A 64 0.67 -2.43 -5.76
CA SER A 64 0.49 -2.23 -4.32
C SER A 64 1.74 -2.64 -3.54
N PHE A 65 2.27 -3.86 -3.77
CA PHE A 65 3.48 -4.33 -3.11
C PHE A 65 4.72 -3.48 -3.43
N ILE A 66 4.92 -3.11 -4.69
CA ILE A 66 6.04 -2.26 -5.11
C ILE A 66 5.95 -0.89 -4.44
N SER A 67 4.75 -0.30 -4.42
CA SER A 67 4.51 1.02 -3.83
C SER A 67 4.75 1.01 -2.31
N LEU A 68 4.33 -0.05 -1.63
CA LEU A 68 4.62 -0.28 -0.22
C LEU A 68 6.14 -0.42 0.02
N PHE A 69 6.84 -1.19 -0.83
CA PHE A 69 8.27 -1.39 -0.71
C PHE A 69 9.05 -0.08 -0.89
N ILE A 70 8.67 0.75 -1.87
CA ILE A 70 9.21 2.10 -2.07
C ILE A 70 8.93 2.97 -0.84
N ALA A 71 7.70 2.96 -0.31
CA ALA A 71 7.36 3.74 0.87
C ALA A 71 8.22 3.37 2.09
N ILE A 72 8.49 2.07 2.27
CA ILE A 72 9.29 1.51 3.35
C ILE A 72 10.79 1.81 3.16
N LEU A 73 11.33 1.63 1.95
CA LEU A 73 12.75 1.86 1.65
C LEU A 73 13.13 3.33 1.83
N PHE A 74 12.25 4.23 1.40
CA PHE A 74 12.52 5.66 1.40
C PHE A 74 12.12 6.37 2.69
N ASP A 75 11.50 5.69 3.67
CA ASP A 75 11.31 6.30 5.00
C ASP A 75 12.65 6.45 5.71
N LYS A 76 13.28 7.62 5.52
CA LYS A 76 14.57 7.99 6.14
C LYS A 76 14.51 7.98 7.67
N ASN A 77 13.33 8.07 8.28
CA ASN A 77 13.12 8.02 9.73
C ASN A 77 12.66 6.66 10.25
N ARG A 78 12.75 5.59 9.44
CA ARG A 78 12.34 4.23 9.83
C ARG A 78 12.95 3.78 11.16
N LYS A 79 14.24 4.10 11.41
CA LYS A 79 14.93 3.79 12.67
C LYS A 79 14.35 4.51 13.91
N LYS A 80 13.74 5.70 13.76
CA LYS A 80 13.07 6.42 14.87
C LYS A 80 11.64 5.90 15.12
N ARG A 81 10.96 5.38 14.09
CA ARG A 81 9.58 4.85 14.18
C ARG A 81 9.50 3.37 14.53
N VAL A 82 10.55 2.60 14.25
CA VAL A 82 10.66 1.21 14.68
C VAL A 82 11.02 1.20 16.17
N LYS A 83 9.99 1.06 17.02
CA LYS A 83 10.21 0.77 18.45
C LYS A 83 10.72 -0.66 18.58
N ILE A 84 12.02 -0.82 18.76
CA ILE A 84 12.62 -2.07 19.23
C ILE A 84 12.32 -2.15 20.73
N GLY A 85 11.22 -2.77 21.09
CA GLY A 85 10.81 -2.96 22.50
C GLY A 85 10.62 -4.44 22.82
N PRO A 86 10.81 -4.85 24.09
CA PRO A 86 10.51 -6.22 24.52
C PRO A 86 9.06 -6.55 24.18
N LYS A 87 8.83 -7.77 23.70
CA LYS A 87 7.49 -8.31 23.45
C LYS A 87 6.78 -8.28 24.81
N ARG A 88 5.79 -7.39 24.98
CA ARG A 88 4.99 -7.37 26.22
C ARG A 88 4.42 -8.79 26.44
N PRO A 89 4.48 -9.31 27.67
CA PRO A 89 3.96 -10.64 27.99
C PRO A 89 2.47 -10.76 27.64
#